data_AF-A0A168H0P5-F1
#
_entry.id   AF-A0A168H0P5-F1
#
_cell.length_a   1.000
_cell.length_b   1.000
_cell.length_c   1.000
_cell.angle_alpha   90.00
_cell.angle_beta   90.00
_cell.angle_gamma   90.00
#
_symmetry.space_group_name_H-M   'P 1'
#
loop_
_entity.id
_entity.type
_entity.pdbx_description
1 polymer ?
#
loop_
_entity_poly.entity_id
_entity_poly.type
_entity_poly.pdbx_seq_one_letter_code
_entity_poly.pdbx_strand_id
1 'polypeptide(L)'
;MSVEFSGRHMPALFAATTSSVGGFWPLFGPAGAMLEFGFPARVANSPVAHPVMMINGARTTVLGIIMFVLYFRGMLEECDILLTLMGGYLGLVDSYVCWRQGNPGKAMFRL
;
A
#
# COMPACT_ATOMS: atom_id res chain seq x y z
N MET A 1 -19.94 9.47 -16.78
CA MET A 1 -19.31 10.80 -16.74
C MET A 1 -17.82 10.58 -16.91
N SER A 2 -17.20 11.17 -17.94
CA SER A 2 -15.75 11.09 -18.12
C SER A 2 -15.08 12.12 -17.20
N VAL A 3 -14.17 11.66 -16.32
CA VAL A 3 -13.37 12.55 -15.47
C VAL A 3 -12.35 13.27 -16.34
N GLU A 4 -12.39 14.60 -16.37
CA GLU A 4 -11.29 15.39 -16.93
C GLU A 4 -10.09 15.31 -15.99
N PHE A 5 -8.95 14.89 -16.53
CA PHE A 5 -7.74 14.71 -15.74
C PHE A 5 -7.23 16.08 -15.23
N SER A 6 -7.04 16.17 -13.92
CA SER A 6 -6.41 17.32 -13.26
C SER A 6 -5.18 16.87 -12.50
N GLY A 7 -4.16 17.72 -12.41
CA GLY A 7 -2.94 17.43 -11.65
C GLY A 7 -3.21 17.12 -10.16
N ARG A 8 -4.36 17.55 -9.62
CA ARG A 8 -4.79 17.22 -8.26
C ARG A 8 -5.10 15.74 -8.05
N HIS A 9 -5.30 14.98 -9.12
CA HIS A 9 -5.59 13.54 -9.06
C HIS A 9 -4.31 12.69 -8.96
N MET A 10 -3.13 13.29 -9.12
CA MET A 10 -1.86 12.57 -9.10
C MET A 10 -1.63 11.75 -7.81
N PRO A 11 -1.89 12.28 -6.59
CA PRO A 11 -1.72 11.50 -5.36
C PRO A 11 -2.63 10.27 -5.31
N ALA A 12 -3.90 10.43 -5.70
CA ALA A 12 -4.87 9.34 -5.73
C ALA A 12 -4.50 8.25 -6.73
N LEU A 13 -4.09 8.63 -7.95
CA LEU A 13 -3.67 7.68 -8.98
C LEU A 13 -2.35 6.99 -8.62
N PHE A 14 -1.42 7.71 -8.01
CA PHE A 14 -0.16 7.14 -7.53
C PHE A 14 -0.41 6.13 -6.40
N ALA A 15 -1.23 6.48 -5.40
CA ALA A 15 -1.62 5.59 -4.32
C ALA A 15 -2.36 4.35 -4.83
N ALA A 16 -3.29 4.53 -5.79
CA ALA A 16 -4.02 3.43 -6.41
C ALA A 16 -3.07 2.49 -7.17
N THR A 17 -2.12 3.02 -7.93
CA THR A 17 -1.14 2.23 -8.71
C THR A 17 -0.18 1.47 -7.81
N THR A 18 0.40 2.14 -6.82
CA THR A 18 1.33 1.52 -5.88
C THR A 18 0.65 0.44 -5.05
N SER A 19 -0.60 0.66 -4.63
CA SER A 19 -1.36 -0.32 -3.85
C SER A 19 -1.82 -1.51 -4.69
N SER A 20 -2.24 -1.28 -5.94
CA SER A 20 -2.64 -2.36 -6.85
C SER A 20 -1.42 -3.23 -7.21
N VAL A 21 -0.41 -2.65 -7.86
CA VAL A 21 0.76 -3.36 -8.39
C VAL A 21 1.68 -3.82 -7.26
N GLY A 22 1.92 -2.98 -6.26
CA GLY A 22 2.74 -3.33 -5.10
C GLY A 22 2.10 -4.40 -4.22
N GLY A 23 0.76 -4.40 -4.10
CA GLY A 23 0.02 -5.42 -3.35
C GLY A 23 0.09 -6.82 -4.00
N PHE A 24 0.34 -6.92 -5.30
CA PHE A 24 0.54 -8.21 -5.98
C PHE A 24 1.89 -8.85 -5.66
N TRP A 25 2.93 -8.06 -5.34
CA TRP A 25 4.29 -8.57 -5.12
C TRP A 25 4.36 -9.66 -4.04
N PRO A 26 3.74 -9.50 -2.85
CA PRO A 26 3.68 -10.54 -1.83
C PRO A 26 3.23 -11.91 -2.32
N LEU A 27 2.37 -12.00 -3.34
CA LEU A 27 1.82 -13.26 -3.84
C LEU A 27 2.86 -14.12 -4.57
N PHE A 28 3.88 -13.49 -5.15
CA PHE A 28 4.92 -14.17 -5.91
C PHE A 28 6.27 -14.20 -5.19
N GLY A 29 6.49 -13.30 -4.22
CA GLY A 29 7.75 -13.19 -3.50
C GLY A 29 7.58 -12.54 -2.12
N PRO A 30 6.96 -13.23 -1.14
CA PRO A 30 6.62 -12.66 0.16
C PRO A 30 7.84 -12.21 0.96
N ALA A 31 8.95 -12.97 0.92
CA ALA A 31 10.20 -12.58 1.59
C ALA A 31 10.79 -11.28 1.00
N GLY A 32 10.83 -11.17 -0.33
CA GLY A 32 11.27 -9.97 -1.01
C GLY A 32 10.36 -8.77 -0.73
N ALA A 33 9.04 -8.98 -0.75
CA ALA A 33 8.07 -7.96 -0.37
C ALA A 33 8.29 -7.48 1.05
N MET A 34 8.57 -8.37 2.01
CA MET A 34 8.84 -7.98 3.40
C MET A 34 10.11 -7.16 3.55
N LEU A 35 11.19 -7.51 2.84
CA LEU A 35 12.44 -6.73 2.85
C LEU A 35 12.25 -5.36 2.21
N GLU A 36 11.50 -5.30 1.11
CA GLU A 36 11.19 -4.02 0.48
C GLU A 36 10.26 -3.20 1.38
N PHE A 37 9.35 -3.90 2.06
CA PHE A 37 8.55 -3.35 3.13
C PHE A 37 9.41 -2.91 4.34
N GLY A 38 10.70 -3.23 4.42
CA GLY A 38 11.58 -2.75 5.49
C GLY A 38 11.52 -3.58 6.77
N PHE A 39 10.91 -4.77 6.73
CA PHE A 39 11.12 -5.78 7.77
C PHE A 39 12.56 -6.30 7.73
N PRO A 40 13.11 -6.75 8.87
CA PRO A 40 14.45 -7.30 8.93
C PRO A 40 14.48 -8.71 8.32
N ALA A 41 15.64 -9.14 7.84
CA ALA A 41 15.82 -10.46 7.22
C ALA A 41 15.32 -11.64 8.09
N ARG A 42 15.43 -11.53 9.42
CA ARG A 42 14.90 -12.57 10.34
C ARG A 42 13.38 -12.79 10.21
N VAL A 43 12.63 -11.71 9.93
CA VAL A 43 11.17 -11.79 9.75
C VAL A 43 10.86 -12.17 8.32
N ALA A 44 11.56 -11.57 7.35
CA ALA A 44 11.38 -11.84 5.93
C ALA A 44 11.65 -13.30 5.55
N ASN A 45 12.63 -13.94 6.20
CA ASN A 45 12.98 -15.35 5.95
C ASN A 45 12.13 -16.33 6.76
N SER A 46 11.17 -15.86 7.56
CA SER A 46 10.30 -16.71 8.37
C SER A 46 9.10 -17.20 7.54
N PRO A 47 8.98 -18.50 7.23
CA PRO A 47 7.89 -19.01 6.40
C PRO A 47 6.51 -18.80 7.04
N VAL A 48 6.42 -18.75 8.37
CA VAL A 48 5.16 -18.50 9.09
C VAL A 48 4.62 -17.08 8.89
N ALA A 49 5.47 -16.11 8.53
CA ALA A 49 5.04 -14.75 8.26
C ALA A 49 4.52 -14.58 6.82
N HIS A 50 4.93 -15.45 5.88
CA HIS A 50 4.64 -15.30 4.45
C HIS A 50 3.13 -15.29 4.13
N PRO A 51 2.30 -16.21 4.67
CA PRO A 51 0.87 -16.20 4.40
C PRO A 51 0.19 -14.90 4.84
N VAL A 52 0.63 -14.33 5.97
CA VAL A 52 0.08 -13.07 6.48
C VAL A 52 0.39 -11.92 5.53
N MET A 53 1.61 -11.86 5.01
CA MET A 53 2.00 -10.84 4.03
C MET A 53 1.29 -11.01 2.69
N MET A 54 1.08 -12.25 2.24
CA MET A 54 0.30 -12.54 1.02
C MET A 54 -1.15 -12.06 1.16
N ILE A 55 -1.80 -12.38 2.30
CA ILE A 55 -3.17 -11.94 2.58
C ILE A 55 -3.24 -10.40 2.68
N ASN A 56 -2.26 -9.77 3.33
CA ASN A 56 -2.20 -8.32 3.42
C ASN A 56 -2.02 -7.67 2.05
N GLY A 57 -1.09 -8.20 1.24
CA GLY A 57 -0.87 -7.76 -0.14
C GLY A 57 -2.14 -7.82 -0.99
N ALA A 58 -2.86 -8.94 -0.94
CA ALA A 58 -4.13 -9.10 -1.65
C ALA A 58 -5.18 -8.05 -1.22
N ARG A 59 -5.27 -7.74 0.08
CA ARG A 59 -6.18 -6.68 0.57
C ARG A 59 -5.77 -5.30 0.07
N THR A 60 -4.48 -4.98 0.10
CA THR A 60 -3.94 -3.72 -0.43
C THR A 60 -4.21 -3.60 -1.94
N THR A 61 -4.09 -4.69 -2.69
CA THR A 61 -4.45 -4.72 -4.11
C THR A 61 -5.91 -4.38 -4.34
N VAL A 62 -6.82 -4.99 -3.56
CA VAL A 62 -8.25 -4.71 -3.66
C VAL A 62 -8.56 -3.24 -3.36
N LEU A 63 -7.91 -2.63 -2.36
CA LEU A 63 -8.07 -1.20 -2.07
C LEU A 63 -7.63 -0.32 -3.25
N GLY A 64 -6.49 -0.64 -3.88
CA GLY A 64 -6.04 0.07 -5.08
C GLY A 64 -7.01 -0.06 -6.26
N ILE A 65 -7.58 -1.26 -6.47
CA ILE A 65 -8.60 -1.49 -7.51
C ILE A 65 -9.88 -0.69 -7.22
N ILE A 66 -10.35 -0.68 -5.97
CA ILE A 66 -11.52 0.10 -5.56
C ILE A 66 -11.28 1.60 -5.85
N MET A 67 -10.10 2.11 -5.52
CA MET A 67 -9.74 3.50 -5.78
C MET A 67 -9.75 3.83 -7.29
N PHE A 68 -9.28 2.92 -8.15
CA PHE A 68 -9.42 3.08 -9.60
C PHE A 68 -10.88 3.08 -10.05
N VAL A 69 -11.70 2.16 -9.54
CA VAL A 69 -13.13 2.09 -9.90
C VAL A 69 -13.86 3.38 -9.51
N LEU A 70 -13.61 3.90 -8.31
CA LEU A 70 -14.18 5.17 -7.84
C LEU A 70 -13.71 6.35 -8.69
N TYR A 71 -12.41 6.40 -9.01
CA TYR A 71 -11.85 7.40 -9.91
C TYR A 71 -12.53 7.38 -11.29
N PHE A 72 -12.66 6.22 -11.94
CA PHE A 72 -13.32 6.11 -13.23
C PHE A 72 -14.82 6.40 -13.19
N ARG A 73 -15.46 6.30 -12.01
CA ARG A 73 -16.85 6.71 -11.78
C ARG A 73 -17.03 8.20 -11.50
N GLY A 74 -15.94 8.97 -11.33
CA GLY A 74 -15.98 10.38 -10.97
C GLY A 74 -16.27 10.63 -9.49
N MET A 75 -16.15 9.61 -8.65
CA MET A 75 -16.36 9.63 -7.21
C MET A 75 -15.07 10.10 -6.51
N LEU A 76 -14.74 11.38 -6.68
CA LEU A 76 -13.46 11.94 -6.23
C LEU A 76 -13.40 12.17 -4.71
N GLU A 77 -14.53 12.50 -4.06
CA GLU A 77 -14.59 12.64 -2.60
C GLU A 77 -14.26 11.32 -1.90
N GLU A 78 -14.73 10.20 -2.45
CA GLU A 78 -14.47 8.85 -1.95
C GLU A 78 -13.01 8.44 -2.17
N CYS A 79 -12.40 8.88 -3.28
CA CYS A 79 -10.95 8.75 -3.48
C CYS A 79 -10.16 9.51 -2.43
N ASP A 80 -10.59 10.72 -2.03
CA ASP A 80 -9.91 11.51 -0.99
C ASP A 80 -10.03 10.85 0.39
N ILE A 81 -11.20 10.25 0.70
CA ILE A 81 -11.38 9.45 1.92
C ILE A 81 -10.43 8.25 1.93
N LEU A 82 -10.36 7.49 0.83
CA LEU A 82 -9.45 6.36 0.71
C LEU A 82 -7.99 6.80 0.80
N LEU A 83 -7.62 7.90 0.16
CA LEU A 83 -6.26 8.45 0.23
C LEU A 83 -5.89 8.83 1.67
N THR A 84 -6.82 9.44 2.40
CA THR A 84 -6.62 9.82 3.80
C THR A 84 -6.47 8.59 4.70
N LEU A 85 -7.28 7.56 4.50
CA LEU A 85 -7.20 6.32 5.29
C LEU A 85 -5.95 5.50 4.96
N MET A 86 -5.58 5.42 3.68
CA MET A 86 -4.42 4.67 3.21
C MET A 86 -3.10 5.39 3.51
N GLY A 87 -2.98 6.67 3.16
CA GLY A 87 -1.79 7.47 3.45
C GLY A 87 -1.67 7.82 4.94
N GLY A 88 -2.78 8.20 5.57
CA GLY A 88 -2.80 8.58 6.98
C GLY A 88 -2.70 7.38 7.90
N TYR A 89 -3.79 6.63 8.08
CA TYR A 89 -3.83 5.58 9.10
C TYR A 89 -2.92 4.38 8.78
N LEU A 90 -3.05 3.79 7.58
CA LEU A 90 -2.22 2.64 7.18
C LEU A 90 -0.74 3.03 7.12
N GLY A 91 -0.40 4.16 6.50
CA GLY A 91 0.96 4.70 6.48
C GLY A 91 1.56 4.91 7.88
N LEU A 92 0.79 5.46 8.83
CA LEU A 92 1.24 5.62 10.23
C LEU A 92 1.50 4.28 10.92
N VAL A 93 0.60 3.31 10.76
CA VAL A 93 0.76 1.98 11.36
C VAL A 93 1.98 1.28 10.78
N ASP A 94 2.14 1.31 9.46
CA ASP A 94 3.27 0.70 8.76
C ASP A 94 4.60 1.34 9.17
N SER A 95 4.62 2.68 9.30
CA SER A 95 5.77 3.44 9.78
C SER A 95 6.13 3.06 11.21
N TYR A 96 5.13 2.98 12.11
CA TYR A 96 5.34 2.59 13.50
C TYR A 96 5.89 1.16 13.64
N VAL A 97 5.35 0.21 12.88
CA VAL A 97 5.81 -1.18 12.89
C VAL A 97 7.23 -1.29 12.34
N CYS A 98 7.55 -0.61 11.24
CA CYS A 98 8.89 -0.63 10.66
C CYS A 98 9.92 0.10 11.51
N TRP A 99 9.54 1.17 12.22
CA TRP A 99 10.40 1.80 13.21
C TRP A 99 10.75 0.82 14.34
N ARG A 100 9.75 0.10 14.85
CA ARG A 100 9.92 -0.75 16.05
C ARG A 100 10.59 -2.09 15.75
N GLN A 101 10.34 -2.66 14.58
CA GLN A 101 10.78 -4.02 14.25
C GLN A 101 11.74 -4.11 13.06
N GLY A 102 11.87 -3.05 12.27
CA GLY A 102 12.54 -3.06 10.98
C GLY A 102 13.66 -2.03 10.82
N ASN A 103 13.86 -1.57 9.59
CA ASN A 103 14.86 -0.56 9.27
C ASN A 103 14.26 0.85 9.47
N PRO A 104 14.75 1.66 10.43
CA PRO A 104 14.23 3.00 10.69
C PRO A 104 14.37 3.94 9.49
N GLY A 105 15.32 3.69 8.57
CA GLY A 105 15.48 4.47 7.34
C GLY A 105 14.32 4.29 6.34
N LYS A 106 13.65 3.13 6.33
CA LYS A 106 12.47 2.89 5.48
C LYS A 106 11.16 3.31 6.15
N ALA A 107 11.17 3.61 7.45
CA ALA A 107 9.99 4.06 8.19
C ALA A 107 9.58 5.49 7.83
N MET A 108 10.52 6.38 7.52
CA MET A 108 10.22 7.75 7.08
C MET A 108 9.67 7.82 5.65
N PHE A 109 9.99 6.86 4.78
CA PHE A 109 9.49 6.82 3.40
C PHE A 109 8.02 6.38 3.30
N ARG A 110 7.40 6.05 4.43
CA ARG A 110 6.02 5.57 4.54
C ARG A 110 5.03 6.60 5.09
N LEU A 111 5.52 7.78 5.44
CA LEU A 111 4.74 8.89 5.99
C LEU A 111 4.65 10.02 4.95
#